data_AF-A0A379LTA2-F1
#
_entry.id   AF-A0A379LTA2-F1
#
_cell.length_a   1.000
_cell.length_b   1.000
_cell.length_c   1.000
_cell.angle_alpha   90.00
_cell.angle_beta   90.00
_cell.angle_gamma   90.00
#
_symmetry.space_group_name_H-M   'P 1'
#
loop_
_entity.id
_entity.type
_entity.pdbx_description
1 polymer ?
#
loop_
_entity_poly.entity_id
_entity_poly.type
_entity_poly.pdbx_seq_one_letter_code
_entity_poly.pdbx_strand_id
1 'polypeptide(L)' 'MKLTQIRNATLLLDYAGKKFLIDPMLAEKEAWPGFAGNARPHLRNPMVELPVPGRCTAGSRCGDYHPHAYGSLG' A
#
# COMPACT_ATOMS: atom_id res chain seq x y z
N MET A 1 -13.16 -15.75 -2.08
CA MET A 1 -12.10 -15.11 -1.27
C MET A 1 -10.80 -15.20 -2.05
N LYS A 2 -10.03 -14.12 -2.14
CA LYS A 2 -8.69 -14.12 -2.71
C LYS A 2 -7.80 -13.20 -1.88
N LEU A 3 -6.64 -13.69 -1.45
CA LEU A 3 -5.64 -12.92 -0.72
C LEU A 3 -4.40 -12.75 -1.61
N THR A 4 -3.95 -11.52 -1.77
CA THR A 4 -2.75 -11.20 -2.54
C THR A 4 -1.76 -10.47 -1.63
N GLN A 5 -0.58 -11.06 -1.42
CA GLN A 5 0.51 -10.36 -0.73
C GLN A 5 1.16 -9.36 -1.68
N ILE A 6 1.25 -8.09 -1.26
CA ILE A 6 1.93 -7.05 -2.04
C ILE A 6 3.39 -6.99 -1.60
N ARG A 7 3.68 -6.64 -0.34
CA ARG A 7 5.02 -6.73 0.26
C ARG A 7 4.91 -6.57 1.78
N ASN A 8 5.86 -7.14 2.52
CA ASN A 8 5.80 -7.14 3.98
C ASN A 8 4.40 -7.62 4.45
N ALA A 9 3.73 -6.86 5.33
CA ALA A 9 2.36 -7.08 5.78
C ALA A 9 1.28 -6.40 4.89
N THR A 10 1.66 -5.71 3.80
CA THR A 10 0.68 -5.11 2.89
C THR A 10 -0.07 -6.20 2.11
N LEU A 11 -1.39 -6.30 2.29
CA LEU A 11 -2.24 -7.31 1.65
C LEU A 11 -3.40 -6.67 0.90
N LEU A 12 -3.78 -7.27 -0.23
CA LEU A 12 -5.07 -7.02 -0.89
C LEU A 12 -5.97 -8.24 -0.68
N LEU A 13 -7.09 -8.06 0.01
CA LEU A 13 -8.09 -9.08 0.28
C LEU A 13 -9.37 -8.80 -0.52
N ASP A 14 -9.71 -9.72 -1.42
CA ASP A 14 -11.02 -9.78 -2.07
C ASP A 14 -11.92 -10.74 -1.28
N TYR A 15 -12.91 -10.20 -0.55
CA TYR A 15 -13.79 -10.97 0.31
C TYR A 15 -15.23 -10.42 0.28
N ALA A 16 -16.22 -11.31 0.15
CA ALA A 16 -17.64 -10.97 0.10
C ALA A 16 -17.99 -9.84 -0.90
N GLY A 17 -17.37 -9.87 -2.09
CA GLY A 17 -17.56 -8.85 -3.13
C GLY A 17 -16.89 -7.50 -2.85
N LYS A 18 -16.15 -7.37 -1.75
CA LYS A 18 -15.42 -6.15 -1.37
C LYS A 18 -13.91 -6.37 -1.48
N LYS A 19 -13.17 -5.27 -1.67
CA LYS A 19 -11.72 -5.22 -1.69
C LYS A 19 -11.21 -4.45 -0.46
N PHE A 20 -10.26 -5.03 0.26
CA PHE A 20 -9.62 -4.41 1.42
C PHE A 20 -8.12 -4.32 1.19
N LEU A 21 -7.56 -3.13 1.40
CA LEU A 21 -6.12 -2.91 1.48
C LEU A 21 -5.73 -2.89 2.96
N ILE A 22 -4.90 -3.85 3.37
CA ILE A 22 -4.48 -4.05 4.76
C ILE A 22 -3.01 -3.64 4.89
N ASP A 23 -2.67 -2.95 5.98
CA ASP A 23 -1.34 -2.44 6.35
C ASP A 23 -0.56 -1.78 5.19
N PRO A 24 -1.06 -0.66 4.64
CA PRO A 24 -0.55 -0.08 3.40
C PRO A 24 0.86 0.53 3.52
N MET A 25 1.90 -0.24 3.16
CA MET A 25 3.26 0.27 2.92
C MET A 25 3.49 0.59 1.43
N LEU A 26 3.20 1.84 1.03
CA LEU A 26 3.16 2.29 -0.38
C LEU A 26 4.33 3.20 -0.81
N ALA A 27 5.29 3.47 0.06
CA ALA A 27 6.46 4.28 -0.30
C ALA A 27 7.36 3.61 -1.36
N GLU A 28 8.10 4.40 -2.11
CA GLU A 28 9.12 3.91 -3.04
C GLU A 28 10.20 3.10 -2.31
N LYS A 29 10.93 2.25 -3.05
CA LYS A 29 12.06 1.50 -2.49
C LYS A 29 13.05 2.45 -1.82
N GLU A 30 13.55 2.05 -0.65
CA GLU A 30 14.55 2.77 0.15
C GLU A 30 14.12 4.19 0.59
N ALA A 31 12.83 4.51 0.62
CA ALA A 31 12.36 5.85 1.00
C ALA A 31 12.72 6.26 2.45
N TRP A 32 12.82 5.32 3.39
CA TRP A 32 13.03 5.57 4.81
C TRP A 32 14.37 5.03 5.31
N PRO A 33 14.97 5.66 6.34
CA PRO A 33 16.14 5.09 7.01
C PRO A 33 15.82 3.71 7.62
N GLY A 34 16.86 2.92 7.85
CA GLY A 34 16.74 1.68 8.59
C GLY A 34 16.33 1.91 10.05
N PHE A 35 15.75 0.88 10.67
CA PHE A 35 15.35 0.95 12.06
C PHE A 35 16.58 0.86 12.98
N ALA A 36 16.76 1.84 13.87
CA ALA A 36 17.84 1.84 14.84
C ALA A 36 17.72 0.65 15.81
N GLY A 37 18.86 0.11 16.24
CA GLY A 37 18.91 -0.99 17.22
C GLY A 37 18.55 -2.38 16.68
N ASN A 38 18.26 -2.52 15.39
CA ASN A 38 18.11 -3.84 14.75
C ASN A 38 19.48 -4.40 14.30
N ALA A 39 19.52 -5.65 13.83
CA ALA A 39 20.75 -6.30 13.36
C ALA A 39 21.33 -5.69 12.06
N ARG A 40 20.55 -4.90 11.32
CA ARG A 40 20.90 -4.34 10.00
C ARG A 40 20.43 -2.88 9.86
N PRO A 41 20.92 -1.95 10.69
CA PRO A 41 20.35 -0.59 10.78
C PRO A 41 20.70 0.26 9.54
N HIS A 42 21.68 -0.17 8.76
CA HIS A 42 22.10 0.45 7.49
C HIS A 42 21.14 0.16 6.34
N LEU A 43 20.26 -0.85 6.44
CA LEU A 43 19.31 -1.18 5.38
C LEU A 43 18.10 -0.23 5.42
N ARG A 44 17.85 0.45 4.31
CA ARG A 44 16.70 1.36 4.14
C ARG A 44 15.41 0.57 3.91
N ASN A 45 14.28 1.13 4.32
CA ASN A 45 12.94 0.53 4.20
C ASN A 45 12.06 1.38 3.28
N PRO A 46 11.24 0.80 2.38
CA PRO A 46 11.15 -0.60 1.95
C PRO A 46 12.40 -1.13 1.25
N MET A 47 12.75 -2.41 1.45
CA MET A 47 13.92 -3.02 0.81
C MET A 47 13.68 -3.43 -0.66
N VAL A 48 12.42 -3.53 -1.08
CA VAL A 48 12.02 -4.00 -2.41
C VAL A 48 11.06 -3.00 -3.05
N GLU A 49 11.10 -2.98 -4.39
CA GLU A 49 10.22 -2.14 -5.20
C GLU A 49 8.75 -2.46 -4.93
N LEU A 50 7.87 -1.47 -5.07
CA LEU A 50 6.44 -1.73 -4.99
C LEU A 50 6.03 -2.56 -6.21
N PRO A 51 5.54 -3.80 -6.05
CA PRO A 51 5.26 -4.68 -7.18
C PRO A 51 3.95 -4.34 -7.90
N VAL A 52 3.29 -3.26 -7.49
CA VAL A 52 2.08 -2.72 -8.11
C VAL A 52 2.30 -1.23 -8.37
N PRO A 53 1.81 -0.68 -9.48
CA PRO A 53 1.87 0.76 -9.69
C PRO A 53 1.12 1.46 -8.55
N GLY A 54 1.82 2.34 -7.82
CA GLY A 54 1.21 3.20 -6.82
C GLY A 54 0.23 4.12 -7.53
N ARG A 55 -1.08 3.93 -7.32
CA ARG A 55 -2.07 4.83 -7.91
C ARG A 55 -2.15 6.09 -7.04
N CYS A 56 -1.29 7.04 -7.31
CA CYS A 56 -1.60 8.45 -7.09
C CYS A 56 -2.30 8.93 -8.35
N THR A 57 -3.61 9.15 -8.30
CA THR A 57 -4.26 9.94 -9.35
C THR A 57 -3.66 11.35 -9.28
N ALA A 58 -3.00 11.77 -10.37
CA ALA A 58 -2.46 13.11 -10.48
C ALA A 58 -3.56 14.13 -10.12
N GLY A 59 -3.38 14.86 -9.02
CA GLY A 59 -4.29 15.93 -8.58
C GLY A 59 -4.95 15.75 -7.21
N SER A 60 -4.95 14.57 -6.61
CA SER A 60 -5.51 14.36 -5.26
C SER A 60 -4.39 14.13 -4.25
N ARG A 61 -4.26 15.01 -3.24
CA ARG A 61 -3.34 14.85 -2.11
C ARG A 61 -3.50 13.45 -1.52
N CYS A 62 -2.40 12.71 -1.37
CA CYS A 62 -2.38 11.48 -0.57
C CYS A 62 -2.88 11.82 0.84
N GLY A 63 -4.13 11.48 1.14
CA GLY A 63 -4.79 11.85 2.40
C GLY A 63 -6.30 11.64 2.39
N ASP A 64 -6.95 11.74 1.24
CA ASP A 64 -8.42 11.66 1.18
C ASP A 64 -8.88 10.27 0.68
N TYR A 65 -9.00 9.31 1.60
CA TYR A 65 -9.82 8.13 1.37
C TYR A 65 -11.29 8.58 1.37
N HIS A 66 -11.89 8.74 0.18
CA HIS A 66 -13.32 9.02 0.04
C HIS A 66 -14.07 7.69 -0.24
N PRO A 67 -14.85 7.14 0.71
CA PRO A 67 -15.53 5.85 0.54
C PRO A 67 -16.78 5.88 -0.36
N HIS A 68 -17.09 7.01 -1.01
CA HIS A 68 -18.31 7.18 -1.79
C HIS A 68 -18.03 7.41 -3.29
N ALA A 69 -17.62 6.37 -3.99
CA ALA A 69 -17.67 6.34 -5.46
C ALA A 69 -18.26 5.01 -5.95
N TYR A 70 -19.41 4.63 -5.41
CA TYR A 70 -20.32 3.66 -6.03
C TYR A 70 -21.73 4.25 -5.92
N GLY A 71 -22.27 4.72 -7.05
CA GLY A 71 -23.66 5.14 -7.15
C GLY A 71 -23.91 6.31 -8.10
N SER A 72 -23.94 6.04 -9.40
CA SER A 72 -24.75 6.78 -10.39
C SER A 72 -24.69 6.04 -11.72
N LEU A 73 -25.36 4.90 -11.81
CA LEU A 73 -25.92 4.45 -13.09
C LEU A 73 -27.24 5.21 -13.24
N GLY A 74 -27.23 6.17 -14.17
CA GLY A 74 -28.36 6.92 -14.70
C GLY A 74 -28.00 7.32 -16.12
#